data_AF-A0A926AQM9-F1
#
_entry.id   AF-A0A926AQM9-F1
#
_cell.length_a   1.000
_cell.length_b   1.000
_cell.length_c   1.000
_cell.angle_alpha   90.00
_cell.angle_beta   90.00
_cell.angle_gamma   90.00
#
_symmetry.space_group_name_H-M   'P 1'
#
loop_
_entity.id
_entity.type
_entity.pdbx_description
1 polymer ?
#
loop_
_entity_poly.entity_id
_entity_poly.type
_entity_poly.pdbx_seq_one_letter_code
_entity_poly.pdbx_strand_id
1 'polypeptide(L)'
;AEQAYKESGIKIIKPDLVFAVDPPLDFKRLYNTYVRSIRINPTLSKGGEAEFIINRFNQLFGGSPERNPKAYASASVFYRDAKDGGNARYLKSIPIRLYCDPDIEWFMNQRKTPIEFTNTADLSACIVQLNLLGNKNATLINCLGKGYLPNGTRHPHAFSMVDAEEFILWLNKTIVEK
;
A
#
# COMPACT_ATOMS: atom_id res chain seq x y z
N ALA A 1 -1.63 -7.28 -20.13
CA ALA A 1 -1.16 -7.12 -18.75
C ALA A 1 0.26 -6.56 -18.83
N GLU A 2 0.52 -5.43 -18.19
CA GLU A 2 1.88 -4.92 -18.06
C GLU A 2 2.65 -5.88 -17.13
N GLN A 3 3.78 -6.40 -17.61
CA GLN A 3 4.66 -7.26 -16.82
C GLN A 3 5.93 -6.48 -16.51
N ALA A 4 6.33 -6.45 -15.23
CA ALA A 4 7.62 -5.90 -14.85
C ALA A 4 8.73 -6.79 -15.41
N TYR A 5 9.63 -6.20 -16.21
CA TYR A 5 10.80 -6.87 -16.76
C TYR A 5 11.99 -6.69 -15.82
N LYS A 6 12.62 -7.80 -15.42
CA LYS A 6 13.87 -7.76 -14.65
C LYS A 6 15.03 -7.74 -15.63
N GLU A 7 15.72 -6.61 -15.75
CA GLU A 7 16.97 -6.54 -16.51
C GLU A 7 18.00 -7.54 -15.94
N SER A 8 18.76 -8.17 -16.81
CA SER A 8 19.74 -9.22 -16.49
C SER A 8 21.00 -8.71 -15.76
N GLY A 9 21.12 -7.39 -15.53
CA GLY A 9 22.23 -6.75 -14.83
C GLY A 9 21.88 -6.27 -13.42
N ILE A 10 22.90 -6.14 -12.57
CA ILE A 10 22.79 -5.47 -11.26
C ILE A 10 22.90 -3.95 -11.48
N LYS A 11 21.90 -3.35 -12.14
CA LYS A 11 21.77 -1.89 -12.16
C LYS A 11 20.85 -1.50 -11.01
N ILE A 12 21.41 -0.87 -9.99
CA ILE A 12 20.61 -0.30 -8.89
C ILE A 12 19.91 0.94 -9.45
N ILE A 13 18.60 0.84 -9.66
CA ILE A 13 17.77 1.98 -10.04
C ILE A 13 17.40 2.72 -8.75
N LYS A 14 17.91 3.95 -8.60
CA LYS A 14 17.47 4.87 -7.57
C LYS A 14 16.43 5.79 -8.19
N PRO A 15 15.15 5.71 -7.79
CA PRO A 15 14.11 6.57 -8.37
C PRO A 15 14.32 8.01 -7.91
N ASP A 16 13.93 8.96 -8.77
CA ASP A 16 13.99 10.37 -8.39
C ASP A 16 12.91 10.76 -7.39
N LEU A 17 11.76 10.10 -7.47
CA LEU A 17 10.63 10.21 -6.59
C LEU A 17 9.84 8.91 -6.64
N VAL A 18 8.97 8.69 -5.66
CA VAL A 18 8.05 7.55 -5.65
C VAL A 18 6.64 8.06 -5.39
N PHE A 19 5.68 7.53 -6.13
CA PHE A 19 4.27 7.71 -5.81
C PHE A 19 3.53 6.37 -5.85
N ALA A 20 2.43 6.28 -5.12
CA ALA A 20 1.54 5.13 -5.20
C ALA A 20 0.12 5.50 -4.78
N VAL A 21 -0.86 4.85 -5.40
CA VAL A 21 -2.29 5.05 -5.14
C VAL A 21 -2.81 3.85 -4.38
N ASP A 22 -3.09 4.08 -3.10
CA ASP A 22 -3.61 3.13 -2.13
C ASP A 22 -2.94 1.74 -2.12
N PRO A 23 -1.59 1.64 -2.10
CA PRO A 23 -0.93 0.34 -2.18
C PRO A 23 -0.98 -0.40 -0.83
N PRO A 24 -1.03 -1.75 -0.84
CA PRO A 24 -0.67 -2.51 0.34
C PRO A 24 0.84 -2.42 0.59
N LEU A 25 1.25 -2.01 1.80
CA LEU A 25 2.67 -1.92 2.15
C LEU A 25 3.16 -3.06 3.04
N ASP A 26 2.32 -3.53 3.98
CA ASP A 26 2.63 -4.61 4.92
C ASP A 26 1.89 -5.90 4.52
N PHE A 27 2.62 -6.88 4.00
CA PHE A 27 2.04 -8.14 3.54
C PHE A 27 1.60 -9.07 4.66
N LYS A 28 2.17 -8.96 5.86
CA LYS A 28 1.67 -9.71 7.02
C LYS A 28 0.29 -9.20 7.39
N ARG A 29 0.13 -7.88 7.48
CA ARG A 29 -1.17 -7.25 7.77
C ARG A 29 -2.19 -7.57 6.67
N LEU A 30 -1.79 -7.58 5.39
CA LEU A 30 -2.67 -8.00 4.28
C LEU A 30 -3.13 -9.44 4.37
N TYR A 31 -2.20 -10.37 4.60
CA TYR A 31 -2.53 -11.77 4.81
C TYR A 31 -3.54 -11.92 5.95
N ASN A 32 -3.27 -11.27 7.08
CA ASN A 32 -4.11 -11.35 8.27
C ASN A 32 -5.49 -10.70 8.07
N THR A 33 -5.60 -9.62 7.28
CA THR A 33 -6.88 -9.03 6.87
C THR A 33 -7.75 -10.07 6.17
N TYR A 34 -7.20 -10.80 5.19
CA TYR A 34 -7.96 -11.78 4.42
C TYR A 34 -8.28 -13.05 5.22
N VAL A 35 -7.36 -13.52 6.08
CA VAL A 35 -7.67 -14.62 7.00
C VAL A 35 -8.82 -14.23 7.92
N ARG A 36 -8.79 -13.00 8.45
CA ARG A 36 -9.88 -12.47 9.26
C ARG A 36 -11.18 -12.40 8.45
N SER A 37 -11.16 -11.87 7.23
CA SER A 37 -12.38 -11.69 6.41
C SER A 37 -13.06 -13.02 6.12
N ILE A 38 -12.29 -14.07 5.77
CA ILE A 38 -12.82 -15.43 5.57
C ILE A 38 -13.43 -15.97 6.87
N ARG A 39 -12.77 -15.76 8.01
CA ARG A 39 -13.28 -16.21 9.31
C ARG A 39 -14.59 -15.55 9.70
N ILE A 40 -14.72 -14.23 9.51
CA ILE A 40 -15.89 -13.47 9.97
C ILE A 40 -17.04 -13.43 8.95
N ASN A 41 -16.74 -13.57 7.66
CA ASN A 41 -17.71 -13.52 6.58
C ASN A 41 -17.30 -14.47 5.44
N PRO A 42 -17.42 -15.78 5.64
CA PRO A 42 -16.97 -16.79 4.68
C PRO A 42 -17.77 -16.72 3.37
N THR A 43 -19.05 -16.36 3.40
CA THR A 43 -19.89 -16.31 2.20
C THR A 43 -19.46 -15.22 1.21
N LEU A 44 -18.99 -14.06 1.70
CA LEU A 44 -18.46 -12.99 0.84
C LEU A 44 -16.99 -13.16 0.46
N SER A 45 -16.23 -13.95 1.22
CA SER A 45 -14.76 -14.02 1.08
C SER A 45 -14.26 -15.30 0.39
N LYS A 46 -15.07 -16.37 0.38
CA LYS A 46 -14.69 -17.68 -0.17
C LYS A 46 -14.73 -17.68 -1.70
N GLY A 47 -13.74 -18.27 -2.35
CA GLY A 47 -13.61 -18.35 -3.80
C GLY A 47 -13.17 -17.07 -4.51
N GLY A 48 -12.91 -15.98 -3.76
CA GLY A 48 -12.58 -14.66 -4.30
C GLY A 48 -11.11 -14.24 -4.06
N GLU A 49 -10.90 -12.93 -4.03
CA GLU A 49 -9.59 -12.29 -3.82
C GLU A 49 -8.88 -12.74 -2.53
N ALA A 50 -9.63 -12.93 -1.45
CA ALA A 50 -9.08 -13.30 -0.14
C ALA A 50 -8.34 -14.65 -0.19
N GLU A 51 -8.99 -15.69 -0.73
CA GLU A 51 -8.37 -17.01 -0.89
C GLU A 51 -7.22 -16.96 -1.90
N PHE A 52 -7.38 -16.21 -3.00
CA PHE A 52 -6.32 -16.04 -3.98
C PHE A 52 -5.05 -15.46 -3.34
N ILE A 53 -5.17 -14.35 -2.59
CA ILE A 53 -4.02 -13.69 -1.95
C ILE A 53 -3.39 -14.61 -0.89
N ILE A 54 -4.19 -15.25 -0.04
CA ILE A 54 -3.68 -16.18 0.98
C ILE A 54 -2.90 -17.32 0.33
N ASN A 55 -3.46 -17.96 -0.70
CA ASN A 55 -2.81 -19.07 -1.40
C ASN A 55 -1.54 -18.60 -2.12
N ARG A 56 -1.59 -17.44 -2.77
CA ARG A 56 -0.43 -16.86 -3.45
C ARG A 56 0.69 -16.53 -2.47
N PHE A 57 0.38 -15.94 -1.33
CA PHE A 57 1.36 -15.61 -0.30
C PHE A 57 1.94 -16.86 0.35
N ASN A 58 1.12 -17.87 0.62
CA ASN A 58 1.62 -19.17 1.10
C ASN A 58 2.62 -19.80 0.13
N GLN A 59 2.36 -19.74 -1.19
CA GLN A 59 3.28 -20.23 -2.21
C GLN A 59 4.56 -19.39 -2.31
N LEU A 60 4.44 -18.05 -2.33
CA LEU A 60 5.58 -17.14 -2.49
C LEU A 60 6.49 -17.11 -1.25
N PHE A 61 5.90 -17.18 -0.06
CA PHE A 61 6.59 -16.94 1.21
C PHE A 61 6.77 -18.22 2.03
N GLY A 62 6.40 -19.39 1.51
CA GLY A 62 6.60 -20.67 2.19
C GLY A 62 5.69 -20.88 3.41
N GLY A 63 4.49 -20.30 3.39
CA GLY A 63 3.47 -20.42 4.44
C GLY A 63 2.97 -19.08 4.97
N SER A 64 2.27 -19.12 6.10
CA SER A 64 1.68 -17.95 6.76
C SER A 64 2.76 -17.06 7.39
N PRO A 65 2.45 -15.79 7.75
CA PRO A 65 3.40 -14.91 8.40
C PRO A 65 3.83 -15.40 9.80
N GLU A 66 3.03 -16.26 10.46
CA GLU A 66 3.43 -16.92 11.71
C GLU A 66 4.52 -17.97 11.44
N ARG A 67 4.40 -18.71 10.33
CA ARG A 67 5.36 -19.76 9.96
C ARG A 67 6.65 -19.19 9.37
N ASN A 68 6.56 -18.16 8.53
CA ASN A 68 7.72 -17.55 7.88
C ASN A 68 7.72 -16.02 7.96
N PRO A 69 7.82 -15.43 9.17
CA PRO A 69 7.72 -13.99 9.37
C PRO A 69 8.79 -13.20 8.60
N LYS A 70 9.97 -13.79 8.42
CA LYS A 70 11.08 -13.14 7.70
C LYS A 70 10.76 -12.92 6.22
N ALA A 71 10.10 -13.87 5.56
CA ALA A 71 9.73 -13.72 4.15
C ALA A 71 8.75 -12.56 3.94
N TYR A 72 7.75 -12.42 4.81
CA TYR A 72 6.80 -11.30 4.77
C TYR A 72 7.49 -9.97 5.06
N ALA A 73 8.34 -9.90 6.09
CA ALA A 73 9.09 -8.69 6.41
C ALA A 73 10.03 -8.26 5.27
N SER A 74 10.71 -9.21 4.62
CA SER A 74 11.61 -8.93 3.50
C SER A 74 10.87 -8.50 2.22
N ALA A 75 9.66 -8.99 1.99
CA ALA A 75 8.87 -8.66 0.82
C ALA A 75 8.02 -7.38 0.98
N SER A 76 7.73 -6.97 2.22
CA SER A 76 6.93 -5.78 2.51
C SER A 76 7.73 -4.50 2.32
N VAL A 77 7.12 -3.46 1.73
CA VAL A 77 7.77 -2.14 1.61
C VAL A 77 7.87 -1.50 2.99
N PHE A 78 6.76 -1.50 3.74
CA PHE A 78 6.72 -1.07 5.13
C PHE A 78 6.32 -2.28 5.98
N TYR A 79 6.96 -2.45 7.12
CA TYR A 79 6.63 -3.53 8.05
C TYR A 79 6.46 -2.96 9.45
N ARG A 80 5.24 -3.01 9.97
CA ARG A 80 4.86 -2.29 11.19
C ARG A 80 5.67 -2.74 12.41
N ASP A 81 6.02 -4.01 12.47
CA ASP A 81 6.75 -4.60 13.60
C ASP A 81 8.27 -4.32 13.53
N ALA A 82 8.76 -3.67 12.47
CA ALA A 82 10.18 -3.35 12.32
C ALA A 82 10.50 -1.97 12.89
N LYS A 83 11.59 -1.89 13.67
CA LYS A 83 12.04 -0.67 14.38
C LYS A 83 12.05 0.61 13.52
N ASP A 84 12.53 0.51 12.27
CA ASP A 84 12.67 1.64 11.36
C ASP A 84 11.75 1.52 10.13
N GLY A 85 10.62 0.81 10.27
CA GLY A 85 9.65 0.59 9.19
C GLY A 85 10.08 -0.41 8.11
N GLY A 86 11.12 -1.19 8.34
CA GLY A 86 11.57 -2.25 7.43
C GLY A 86 12.26 -1.69 6.19
N ASN A 87 11.79 -2.09 4.99
CA ASN A 87 12.38 -1.66 3.73
C ASN A 87 12.14 -0.18 3.41
N ALA A 88 11.15 0.46 4.04
CA ALA A 88 10.86 1.88 3.86
C ALA A 88 12.07 2.78 4.17
N ARG A 89 12.98 2.34 5.04
CA ARG A 89 14.23 3.06 5.37
C ARG A 89 15.08 3.40 4.14
N TYR A 90 15.00 2.62 3.07
CA TYR A 90 15.74 2.89 1.82
C TYR A 90 15.18 4.10 1.05
N LEU A 91 13.98 4.57 1.41
CA LEU A 91 13.32 5.73 0.82
C LEU A 91 13.45 6.99 1.68
N LYS A 92 14.25 6.98 2.76
CA LYS A 92 14.37 8.11 3.70
C LYS A 92 14.87 9.43 3.10
N SER A 93 15.42 9.40 1.88
CA SER A 93 15.91 10.58 1.16
C SER A 93 15.25 10.72 -0.22
N ILE A 94 14.16 10.00 -0.47
CA ILE A 94 13.44 10.03 -1.74
C ILE A 94 12.11 10.75 -1.50
N PRO A 95 11.76 11.78 -2.28
CA PRO A 95 10.42 12.37 -2.24
C PRO A 95 9.35 11.30 -2.48
N ILE A 96 8.36 11.25 -1.60
CA ILE A 96 7.30 10.23 -1.64
C ILE A 96 5.93 10.88 -1.55
N ARG A 97 5.01 10.41 -2.41
CA ARG A 97 3.60 10.76 -2.32
C ARG A 97 2.70 9.54 -2.36
N LEU A 98 2.06 9.24 -1.24
CA LEU A 98 1.09 8.16 -1.13
C LEU A 98 -0.31 8.75 -1.17
N TYR A 99 -1.22 8.17 -1.94
CA TYR A 99 -2.61 8.61 -2.05
C TYR A 99 -3.51 7.57 -1.41
N CYS A 100 -4.51 7.99 -0.63
CA CYS A 100 -5.46 7.06 -0.01
C CYS A 100 -6.77 7.77 0.30
N ASP A 101 -7.90 7.11 0.03
CA ASP A 101 -9.21 7.50 0.55
C ASP A 101 -9.47 6.71 1.86
N PRO A 102 -9.37 7.35 3.04
CA PRO A 102 -9.43 6.66 4.32
C PRO A 102 -10.85 6.31 4.77
N ASP A 103 -11.89 6.58 3.97
CA ASP A 103 -13.31 6.55 4.37
C ASP A 103 -13.69 5.37 5.27
N ILE A 104 -13.65 5.65 6.57
CA ILE A 104 -13.81 4.67 7.65
C ILE A 104 -15.24 4.12 7.59
N GLU A 105 -16.22 4.98 7.34
CA GLU A 105 -17.63 4.60 7.27
C GLU A 105 -17.89 3.64 6.11
N TRP A 106 -17.30 3.88 4.95
CA TRP A 106 -17.43 2.96 3.83
C TRP A 106 -16.79 1.61 4.12
N PHE A 107 -15.58 1.56 4.68
CA PHE A 107 -14.96 0.28 5.04
C PHE A 107 -15.77 -0.49 6.09
N MET A 108 -16.30 0.19 7.09
CA MET A 108 -17.18 -0.42 8.08
C MET A 108 -18.48 -0.93 7.46
N ASN A 109 -19.13 -0.13 6.63
CA ASN A 109 -20.45 -0.45 6.11
C ASN A 109 -20.40 -1.49 4.98
N GLN A 110 -19.49 -1.34 4.03
CA GLN A 110 -19.39 -2.16 2.81
C GLN A 110 -18.50 -3.39 2.98
N ARG A 111 -17.41 -3.28 3.76
CA ARG A 111 -16.42 -4.36 3.90
C ARG A 111 -16.39 -5.02 5.27
N LYS A 112 -17.06 -4.46 6.28
CA LYS A 112 -16.99 -4.91 7.69
C LYS A 112 -15.53 -4.96 8.19
N THR A 113 -14.74 -4.00 7.72
CA THR A 113 -13.30 -3.89 7.95
C THR A 113 -13.04 -2.63 8.76
N PRO A 114 -12.46 -2.74 9.96
CA PRO A 114 -12.03 -1.57 10.72
C PRO A 114 -10.68 -1.08 10.18
N ILE A 115 -10.36 0.19 10.47
CA ILE A 115 -9.31 0.95 9.78
C ILE A 115 -7.92 0.32 9.91
N GLU A 116 -7.63 -0.38 11.00
CA GLU A 116 -6.33 -1.03 11.24
C GLU A 116 -6.02 -2.17 10.25
N PHE A 117 -7.03 -2.67 9.52
CA PHE A 117 -6.88 -3.71 8.50
C PHE A 117 -6.88 -3.15 7.06
N THR A 118 -6.87 -1.83 6.88
CA THR A 118 -6.82 -1.19 5.56
C THR A 118 -5.41 -0.73 5.19
N ASN A 119 -5.21 -0.42 3.91
CA ASN A 119 -3.95 0.17 3.44
C ASN A 119 -3.69 1.53 4.11
N THR A 120 -4.72 2.32 4.42
CA THR A 120 -4.60 3.61 5.12
C THR A 120 -3.77 3.52 6.41
N ALA A 121 -3.98 2.46 7.21
CA ALA A 121 -3.23 2.26 8.44
C ALA A 121 -1.74 2.06 8.17
N ASP A 122 -1.37 1.33 7.11
CA ASP A 122 0.02 1.10 6.73
C ASP A 122 0.64 2.35 6.12
N LEU A 123 -0.09 3.06 5.24
CA LEU A 123 0.38 4.26 4.56
C LEU A 123 0.67 5.38 5.56
N SER A 124 -0.25 5.63 6.50
CA SER A 124 -0.05 6.64 7.55
C SER A 124 1.15 6.31 8.44
N ALA A 125 1.29 5.05 8.87
CA ALA A 125 2.42 4.61 9.69
C ALA A 125 3.76 4.70 8.94
N CYS A 126 3.79 4.35 7.65
CA CYS A 126 4.96 4.47 6.80
C CYS A 126 5.43 5.92 6.68
N ILE A 127 4.51 6.87 6.41
CA ILE A 127 4.86 8.30 6.32
C ILE A 127 5.37 8.84 7.66
N VAL A 128 4.74 8.49 8.78
CA VAL A 128 5.25 8.87 10.11
C VAL A 128 6.67 8.36 10.30
N GLN A 129 6.94 7.10 9.98
CA GLN A 129 8.26 6.50 10.14
C GLN A 129 9.32 7.19 9.25
N LEU A 130 8.99 7.47 7.99
CA LEU A 130 9.88 8.18 7.07
C LEU A 130 10.22 9.60 7.56
N ASN A 131 9.21 10.31 8.08
CA ASN A 131 9.38 11.63 8.67
C ASN A 131 10.31 11.60 9.90
N LEU A 132 10.19 10.57 10.75
CA LEU A 132 11.08 10.32 11.88
C LEU A 132 12.51 9.98 11.45
N LEU A 133 12.68 9.33 10.29
CA LEU A 133 13.98 9.06 9.67
C LEU A 133 14.58 10.28 8.93
N GLY A 134 13.90 11.44 8.98
CA GLY A 134 14.38 12.70 8.42
C GLY A 134 13.85 13.03 7.01
N ASN A 135 13.00 12.20 6.41
CA ASN A 135 12.43 12.51 5.10
C ASN A 135 11.34 13.58 5.21
N LYS A 136 11.64 14.85 4.92
CA LYS A 136 10.64 15.93 4.96
C LYS A 136 9.77 16.02 3.71
N ASN A 137 10.06 15.21 2.70
CA ASN A 137 9.35 15.17 1.42
C ASN A 137 8.49 13.91 1.27
N ALA A 138 8.17 13.23 2.37
CA ALA A 138 7.27 12.08 2.41
C ALA A 138 5.87 12.52 2.89
N THR A 139 4.87 12.39 2.02
CA THR A 139 3.52 12.90 2.29
C THR A 139 2.44 11.86 1.98
N LEU A 140 1.43 11.78 2.85
CA LEU A 140 0.16 11.11 2.57
C LEU A 140 -0.86 12.15 2.09
N ILE A 141 -1.41 11.95 0.90
CA ILE A 141 -2.50 12.75 0.34
C ILE A 141 -3.81 12.07 0.68
N ASN A 142 -4.59 12.75 1.53
CA ASN A 142 -5.92 12.32 1.91
C ASN A 142 -6.90 12.61 0.75
N CYS A 143 -7.43 11.54 0.18
CA CYS A 143 -8.37 11.57 -0.93
C CYS A 143 -9.80 11.24 -0.51
N LEU A 144 -10.17 11.52 0.74
CA LEU A 144 -11.51 11.26 1.28
C LEU A 144 -12.61 11.71 0.31
N GLY A 145 -13.43 10.76 -0.14
CA GLY A 145 -14.60 11.03 -0.99
C GLY A 145 -14.29 11.37 -2.45
N LYS A 146 -13.03 11.26 -2.90
CA LYS A 146 -12.62 11.66 -4.25
C LYS A 146 -12.66 10.53 -5.29
N GLY A 147 -12.71 9.27 -4.85
CA GLY A 147 -12.66 8.11 -5.76
C GLY A 147 -14.01 7.74 -6.39
N TYR A 148 -14.06 7.67 -7.72
CA TYR A 148 -15.23 7.22 -8.52
C TYR A 148 -14.84 6.26 -9.65
N LEU A 149 -15.59 5.18 -9.82
CA LEU A 149 -15.44 4.24 -10.94
C LEU A 149 -15.92 4.88 -12.27
N PRO A 150 -15.59 4.33 -13.45
CA PRO A 150 -16.00 4.89 -14.74
C PRO A 150 -17.52 5.07 -14.91
N ASN A 151 -18.32 4.30 -14.17
CA ASN A 151 -19.78 4.41 -14.17
C ASN A 151 -20.33 5.46 -13.18
N GLY A 152 -19.47 6.29 -12.57
CA GLY A 152 -19.83 7.31 -11.59
C GLY A 152 -20.08 6.79 -10.17
N THR A 153 -19.91 5.48 -9.91
CA THR A 153 -20.09 4.92 -8.56
C THR A 153 -18.92 5.31 -7.66
N ARG A 154 -19.19 5.89 -6.48
CA ARG A 154 -18.15 6.13 -5.47
C ARG A 154 -17.47 4.80 -5.12
N HIS A 155 -16.13 4.73 -5.24
CA HIS A 155 -15.32 3.68 -4.63
C HIS A 155 -13.99 4.21 -4.03
N PRO A 156 -13.66 3.94 -2.74
CA PRO A 156 -12.43 4.47 -2.10
C PRO A 156 -11.12 3.92 -2.68
N HIS A 157 -11.16 2.84 -3.46
CA HIS A 157 -9.99 2.35 -4.20
C HIS A 157 -9.92 2.82 -5.66
N ALA A 158 -10.79 3.74 -6.10
CA ALA A 158 -10.76 4.20 -7.48
C ALA A 158 -9.57 5.16 -7.73
N PHE A 159 -8.80 4.90 -8.79
CA PHE A 159 -7.64 5.71 -9.17
C PHE A 159 -7.98 7.18 -9.48
N SER A 160 -9.23 7.47 -9.84
CA SER A 160 -9.76 8.83 -10.04
C SER A 160 -9.68 9.72 -8.79
N MET A 161 -9.34 9.15 -7.62
CA MET A 161 -9.04 9.91 -6.42
C MET A 161 -7.82 10.84 -6.57
N VAL A 162 -6.96 10.58 -7.56
CA VAL A 162 -5.78 11.38 -7.87
C VAL A 162 -6.17 12.50 -8.81
N ASP A 163 -5.92 13.74 -8.38
CA ASP A 163 -5.96 14.91 -9.26
C ASP A 163 -4.75 14.88 -10.19
N ALA A 164 -5.00 14.62 -11.48
CA ALA A 164 -3.94 14.45 -12.47
C ALA A 164 -3.14 15.74 -12.72
N GLU A 165 -3.80 16.91 -12.71
CA GLU A 165 -3.13 18.19 -12.94
C GLU A 165 -2.23 18.54 -11.76
N GLU A 166 -2.75 18.41 -10.54
CA GLU A 166 -2.00 18.63 -9.31
C GLU A 166 -0.82 17.66 -9.18
N PHE A 167 -1.02 16.38 -9.54
CA PHE A 167 0.04 15.39 -9.54
C PHE A 167 1.17 15.74 -10.52
N ILE A 168 0.84 16.16 -11.74
CA ILE A 168 1.84 16.56 -12.75
C ILE A 168 2.60 17.81 -12.30
N LEU A 169 1.94 18.77 -11.66
CA LEU A 169 2.60 19.94 -11.09
C LEU A 169 3.58 19.53 -9.98
N TRP A 170 3.18 18.62 -9.09
CA TRP A 170 4.08 18.07 -8.06
C TRP A 170 5.27 17.32 -8.67
N LEU A 171 5.04 16.48 -9.67
CA LEU A 171 6.09 15.76 -10.38
C LEU A 171 7.12 16.72 -10.97
N ASN A 172 6.66 17.70 -11.76
CA ASN A 172 7.54 18.66 -12.42
C ASN A 172 8.33 19.48 -11.42
N LYS A 173 7.68 19.98 -10.36
CA LYS A 173 8.36 20.70 -9.29
C LYS A 173 9.45 19.85 -8.63
N THR A 174 9.11 18.61 -8.27
CA THR A 174 10.01 17.71 -7.53
C THR A 174 11.21 17.26 -8.36
N ILE A 175 11.04 17.08 -9.67
CA ILE A 175 12.12 16.65 -10.58
C ILE A 175 13.01 17.83 -10.98
N VAL A 176 12.46 19.02 -11.20
CA VAL A 176 13.21 20.19 -11.68
C VAL A 176 13.98 20.89 -10.54
N GLU A 177 13.48 20.88 -9.30
CA GLU A 177 14.13 21.52 -8.15
C GLU A 177 15.22 20.64 -7.49
N LYS A 178 15.62 19.54 -8.13
CA LYS A 178 16.67 18.62 -7.67
C LYS A 178 18.07 19.03 -8.15
#